data_AF-A0A497TKN9-F1
#
_entry.id   AF-A0A497TKN9-F1
#
_cell.length_a   1.000
_cell.length_b   1.000
_cell.length_c   1.000
_cell.angle_alpha   90.00
_cell.angle_beta   90.00
_cell.angle_gamma   90.00
#
_symmetry.space_group_name_H-M   'P 1'
#
loop_
_entity.id
_entity.type
_entity.pdbx_description
1 polymer ?
#
loop_
_entity_poly.entity_id
_entity_poly.type
_entity_poly.pdbx_seq_one_letter_code
_entity_poly.pdbx_strand_id
1 'polypeptide(L)'
;MNSPDPTTHDEPASGKPRRGNGRIRLILALGAVALLIFWFYPMLFTEEVSPGIPQEEIDPIIRAQIEAARQPDGEPAESAPLEIESRPETIDTQTAKIEMPQTLPPPMRDLEEGEAARILIASIRHGRENLELDQLSQRAHTFQQEGKTTDAYLLYFFAARQGHANSALILGKMNDPATFDADTDILERPDPTQAFKWYSMAAGNGLSEAQTRLATLHDTLEQAAANGDPQAQRLLLNWQ
;
A
#
# COMPACT_ATOMS: atom_id res chain seq x y z
N MET A 1 -17.39 21.85 71.71
CA MET A 1 -16.01 21.84 72.21
C MET A 1 -15.40 20.49 71.85
N ASN A 2 -14.64 20.41 70.76
CA ASN A 2 -13.17 20.47 70.70
C ASN A 2 -12.44 19.28 71.35
N SER A 3 -12.02 18.34 70.47
CA SER A 3 -10.77 17.56 70.31
C SER A 3 -9.57 17.87 71.24
N PRO A 4 -8.44 17.09 71.24
CA PRO A 4 -8.03 16.07 70.26
C PRO A 4 -7.31 14.81 70.81
N ASP A 5 -7.10 13.86 69.89
CA ASP A 5 -6.12 12.78 69.90
C ASP A 5 -4.69 13.30 69.63
N PRO A 6 -3.63 12.62 70.12
CA PRO A 6 -2.48 12.37 69.25
C PRO A 6 -1.85 10.97 69.42
N THR A 7 -1.90 10.20 68.33
CA THR A 7 -0.82 9.40 67.72
C THR A 7 0.41 9.02 68.57
N THR A 8 0.72 7.72 68.67
CA THR A 8 2.10 7.22 68.47
C THR A 8 2.12 5.77 67.98
N HIS A 9 2.94 5.54 66.95
CA HIS A 9 3.21 4.30 66.23
C HIS A 9 3.94 3.25 67.08
N ASP A 10 3.76 1.96 66.75
CA ASP A 10 4.86 1.05 66.35
C ASP A 10 4.32 -0.27 65.75
N GLU A 11 4.86 -0.64 64.59
CA GLU A 11 4.55 -1.79 63.73
C GLU A 11 5.72 -2.85 63.81
N PRO A 12 5.76 -3.95 63.04
CA PRO A 12 5.30 -5.29 63.38
C PRO A 12 6.42 -6.35 63.56
N ALA A 13 6.09 -7.48 64.21
CA ALA A 13 6.95 -8.67 64.23
C ALA A 13 6.74 -9.54 62.97
N SER A 14 7.81 -9.60 62.16
CA SER A 14 7.98 -10.33 60.91
C SER A 14 7.85 -11.87 61.05
N GLY A 15 6.90 -12.45 60.32
CA GLY A 15 6.84 -13.90 60.04
C GLY A 15 7.62 -14.24 58.76
N LYS A 16 8.63 -15.13 58.87
CA LYS A 16 9.38 -15.63 57.70
C LYS A 16 8.51 -16.54 56.81
N PRO A 17 8.49 -16.36 55.47
CA PRO A 17 7.83 -17.29 54.58
C PRO A 17 8.69 -18.52 54.24
N ARG A 18 8.04 -19.68 54.28
CA ARG A 18 8.55 -21.02 53.88
C ARG A 18 9.04 -21.01 52.43
N ARG A 19 10.27 -21.50 52.22
CA ARG A 19 10.88 -21.76 50.91
C ARG A 19 10.35 -23.08 50.36
N GLY A 20 9.53 -23.04 49.30
CA GLY A 20 9.09 -24.26 48.60
C GLY A 20 8.17 -23.99 47.39
N ASN A 21 8.52 -24.57 46.24
CA ASN A 21 7.66 -24.89 45.08
C ASN A 21 7.58 -23.89 43.89
N GLY A 22 8.40 -22.85 43.84
CA GLY A 22 8.42 -21.92 42.69
C GLY A 22 8.90 -22.53 41.36
N ARG A 23 9.84 -23.49 41.42
CA ARG A 23 10.43 -24.11 40.22
C ARG A 23 9.48 -25.07 39.50
N ILE A 24 8.60 -25.75 40.24
CA ILE A 24 7.67 -26.75 39.68
C ILE A 24 6.50 -26.06 38.96
N ARG A 25 6.05 -24.90 39.49
CA ARG A 25 5.01 -24.09 38.84
C ARG A 25 5.48 -23.45 37.53
N LEU A 26 6.77 -23.09 37.43
CA LEU A 26 7.34 -22.51 36.21
C LEU A 26 7.47 -23.53 35.07
N ILE A 27 7.83 -24.78 35.37
CA ILE A 27 7.96 -25.85 34.36
C ILE A 27 6.58 -26.27 33.81
N LEU A 28 5.56 -26.34 34.67
CA LEU A 28 4.20 -26.66 34.25
C LEU A 28 3.57 -25.57 33.35
N ALA A 29 3.86 -24.29 33.61
CA ALA A 29 3.35 -23.19 32.80
C ALA A 29 3.93 -23.17 31.37
N LEU A 30 5.22 -23.46 31.21
CA LEU A 30 5.87 -23.52 29.89
C LEU A 30 5.39 -24.71 29.04
N GLY A 31 5.12 -25.86 29.67
CA GLY A 31 4.58 -27.03 28.98
C GLY A 31 3.17 -26.80 28.40
N ALA A 32 2.32 -26.06 29.11
CA ALA A 32 0.95 -25.77 28.66
C ALA A 32 0.92 -24.83 27.44
N VAL A 33 1.82 -23.85 27.37
CA VAL A 33 1.95 -22.93 26.23
C VAL A 33 2.47 -23.67 25.00
N ALA A 34 3.47 -24.56 25.16
CA ALA A 34 3.98 -25.36 24.05
C ALA A 34 2.92 -26.34 23.51
N LEU A 35 2.10 -26.94 24.38
CA LEU A 35 0.98 -27.79 23.97
C LEU A 35 -0.12 -27.01 23.25
N LEU A 36 -0.45 -25.79 23.70
CA LEU A 36 -1.39 -24.92 23.01
C LEU A 36 -0.88 -24.53 21.62
N ILE A 37 0.39 -24.15 21.50
CA ILE A 37 0.99 -23.86 20.19
C ILE A 37 0.97 -25.11 19.31
N PHE A 38 1.38 -26.27 19.81
CA PHE A 38 1.38 -27.52 19.04
C PHE A 38 -0.03 -27.95 18.58
N TRP A 39 -1.05 -27.77 19.42
CA TRP A 39 -2.42 -28.14 19.09
C TRP A 39 -3.11 -27.15 18.14
N PHE A 40 -2.74 -25.86 18.22
CA PHE A 40 -3.32 -24.79 17.39
C PHE A 40 -2.48 -24.45 16.14
N TYR A 41 -1.24 -24.91 16.05
CA TYR A 41 -0.37 -24.74 14.89
C TYR A 41 -0.99 -25.26 13.57
N PRO A 42 -1.61 -26.46 13.51
CA PRO A 42 -2.24 -26.91 12.26
C PRO A 42 -3.49 -26.09 11.89
N MET A 43 -4.10 -25.36 12.83
CA MET A 43 -5.23 -24.47 12.53
C MET A 43 -4.79 -23.10 11.98
N LEU A 44 -3.57 -22.66 12.30
CA LEU A 44 -3.00 -21.39 11.83
C LEU A 44 -2.27 -21.52 10.49
N PHE A 45 -1.89 -22.73 10.07
CA PHE A 45 -1.07 -22.99 8.87
C PHE A 45 -1.65 -24.08 7.96
N THR A 46 -2.98 -24.18 7.84
CA THR A 46 -3.57 -24.86 6.68
C THR A 46 -3.31 -24.02 5.44
N GLU A 47 -2.29 -24.39 4.66
CA GLU A 47 -2.20 -23.97 3.26
C GLU A 47 -3.43 -24.53 2.54
N GLU A 48 -4.43 -23.68 2.32
CA GLU A 48 -5.50 -24.01 1.38
C GLU A 48 -4.85 -24.15 0.00
N VAL A 49 -4.67 -25.39 -0.43
CA VAL A 49 -4.36 -25.69 -1.84
C VAL A 49 -5.57 -25.24 -2.64
N SER A 50 -5.48 -24.03 -3.17
CA SER A 50 -6.48 -23.46 -4.07
C SER A 50 -6.77 -24.46 -5.18
N PRO A 51 -8.05 -24.84 -5.43
CA PRO A 51 -8.37 -25.78 -6.47
C PRO A 51 -7.84 -25.23 -7.80
N GLY A 52 -6.95 -26.00 -8.44
CA GLY A 52 -6.32 -25.61 -9.69
C GLY A 52 -7.37 -25.27 -10.73
N ILE A 53 -7.21 -24.11 -11.38
CA ILE A 53 -8.13 -23.63 -12.43
C ILE A 53 -8.30 -24.75 -13.48
N PRO A 54 -9.53 -25.14 -13.83
CA PRO A 54 -9.77 -26.13 -14.88
C PRO A 54 -9.09 -25.67 -16.16
N GLN A 55 -8.20 -26.51 -16.69
CA GLN A 55 -7.32 -26.16 -17.81
C GLN A 55 -8.08 -25.64 -19.04
N GLU A 56 -9.36 -25.95 -19.22
CA GLU A 56 -10.18 -25.48 -20.36
C GLU A 56 -10.48 -23.97 -20.34
N GLU A 57 -10.39 -23.30 -19.18
CA GLU A 57 -10.65 -21.86 -19.04
C GLU A 57 -9.39 -21.00 -19.27
N ILE A 58 -8.23 -21.66 -19.44
CA ILE A 58 -6.95 -20.99 -19.66
C ILE A 58 -6.80 -20.70 -21.15
N ASP A 59 -6.66 -19.42 -21.48
CA ASP A 59 -6.39 -18.91 -22.83
C ASP A 59 -5.27 -19.73 -23.51
N PRO A 60 -5.43 -20.12 -24.80
CA PRO A 60 -4.45 -20.93 -25.50
C PRO A 60 -3.02 -20.35 -25.49
N ILE A 61 -2.87 -19.02 -25.42
CA ILE A 61 -1.56 -18.37 -25.33
C ILE A 61 -0.91 -18.63 -23.97
N ILE A 62 -1.68 -18.47 -22.90
CA ILE A 62 -1.22 -18.73 -21.52
C ILE A 62 -0.89 -20.21 -21.35
N ARG A 63 -1.70 -21.11 -21.93
CA ARG A 63 -1.45 -22.55 -21.96
C ARG A 63 -0.11 -22.88 -22.61
N ALA A 64 0.14 -22.35 -23.81
CA ALA A 64 1.37 -22.62 -24.54
C ALA A 64 2.63 -22.15 -23.78
N GLN A 65 2.53 -21.04 -23.04
CA GLN A 65 3.63 -20.55 -22.21
C GLN A 65 3.90 -21.44 -20.99
N ILE A 66 2.85 -21.98 -20.36
CA ILE A 66 2.98 -22.92 -19.23
C ILE A 66 3.58 -24.25 -19.71
N GLU A 67 3.19 -24.72 -20.90
CA GLU A 67 3.70 -25.95 -21.51
C GLU A 67 5.17 -25.80 -21.96
N ALA A 68 5.52 -24.67 -22.56
CA ALA A 68 6.91 -24.35 -22.92
C ALA A 68 7.81 -24.25 -21.69
N ALA A 69 7.30 -23.69 -20.58
CA ALA A 69 8.04 -23.60 -19.32
C ALA A 69 8.18 -24.95 -18.58
N ARG A 70 7.43 -25.99 -18.99
CA ARG A 70 7.45 -27.31 -18.36
C ARG A 70 8.44 -28.28 -19.01
N GLN A 71 8.98 -27.99 -20.19
CA GLN A 71 9.94 -28.87 -20.84
C GLN A 71 11.33 -28.71 -20.21
N PRO A 72 11.95 -29.78 -19.68
CA PRO A 72 13.33 -29.76 -19.25
C PRO A 72 14.23 -30.18 -20.43
N ASP A 73 15.07 -29.25 -20.85
CA ASP A 73 16.14 -29.26 -21.86
C ASP A 73 16.63 -30.58 -22.50
N GLY A 74 16.86 -30.52 -23.82
CA GLY A 74 17.79 -31.34 -24.62
C GLY A 74 17.31 -31.54 -26.06
N GLU A 75 18.03 -31.32 -27.17
CA GLU A 75 19.40 -30.91 -27.52
C GLU A 75 19.37 -30.37 -28.99
N PRO A 76 20.47 -29.82 -29.55
CA PRO A 76 20.47 -28.98 -30.75
C PRO A 76 20.63 -29.77 -32.05
N ALA A 77 19.90 -29.39 -33.11
CA ALA A 77 20.16 -29.83 -34.48
C ALA A 77 20.12 -28.60 -35.40
N GLU A 78 21.28 -28.07 -35.77
CA GLU A 78 22.10 -28.50 -36.91
C GLU A 78 21.57 -27.91 -38.23
N SER A 79 22.35 -26.96 -38.70
CA SER A 79 22.20 -26.15 -39.89
C SER A 79 22.42 -26.93 -41.19
N ALA A 80 21.52 -26.77 -42.17
CA ALA A 80 21.79 -26.41 -43.58
C ALA A 80 20.65 -26.87 -44.52
N PRO A 81 20.57 -26.38 -45.78
CA PRO A 81 20.57 -24.98 -46.21
C PRO A 81 19.31 -24.66 -47.06
N LEU A 82 18.81 -23.44 -46.97
CA LEU A 82 17.74 -22.95 -47.85
C LEU A 82 18.33 -22.60 -49.23
N GLU A 83 17.95 -23.36 -50.25
CA GLU A 83 18.16 -23.03 -51.66
C GLU A 83 17.16 -21.92 -52.04
N ILE A 84 17.71 -20.75 -52.38
CA ILE A 84 16.97 -19.50 -52.66
C ILE A 84 16.75 -19.41 -54.17
N GLU A 85 15.50 -19.48 -54.62
CA GLU A 85 15.10 -19.04 -55.96
C GLU A 85 14.40 -17.66 -55.88
N SER A 86 15.22 -16.64 -56.15
CA SER A 86 14.97 -15.34 -56.79
C SER A 86 13.65 -14.57 -56.54
N ARG A 87 13.81 -13.46 -55.77
CA ARG A 87 13.58 -12.01 -56.09
C ARG A 87 12.30 -11.57 -56.84
N PRO A 88 11.91 -10.27 -56.80
CA PRO A 88 12.35 -9.14 -55.95
C PRO A 88 11.14 -8.46 -55.26
N GLU A 89 11.25 -7.66 -54.20
CA GLU A 89 11.76 -6.29 -54.25
C GLU A 89 12.12 -5.79 -52.84
N THR A 90 13.43 -5.48 -52.74
CA THR A 90 14.00 -4.26 -52.14
C THR A 90 13.95 -4.12 -50.63
N ILE A 91 14.85 -4.86 -49.99
CA ILE A 91 15.61 -4.40 -48.83
C ILE A 91 17.03 -4.17 -49.35
N ASP A 92 17.53 -2.94 -49.31
CA ASP A 92 18.96 -2.68 -49.36
C ASP A 92 19.44 -2.41 -47.93
N THR A 93 19.73 -3.49 -47.20
CA THR A 93 20.48 -3.45 -45.94
C THR A 93 21.95 -3.58 -46.31
N GLN A 94 22.60 -2.43 -46.53
CA GLN A 94 24.05 -2.37 -46.57
C GLN A 94 24.56 -2.11 -45.15
N THR A 95 25.26 -3.11 -44.62
CA THR A 95 26.29 -3.08 -43.56
C THR A 95 26.35 -1.82 -42.69
N ALA A 96 25.78 -1.87 -41.50
CA ALA A 96 26.17 -0.98 -40.41
C ALA A 96 26.24 -1.77 -39.11
N LYS A 97 27.47 -1.93 -38.60
CA LYS A 97 27.83 -1.80 -37.20
C LYS A 97 26.65 -1.31 -36.35
N ILE A 98 26.26 -2.03 -35.30
CA ILE A 98 25.30 -1.52 -34.31
C ILE A 98 25.98 -0.37 -33.54
N GLU A 99 26.17 0.76 -34.21
CA GLU A 99 26.09 2.07 -33.61
C GLU A 99 24.60 2.27 -33.30
N MET A 100 24.30 2.61 -32.05
CA MET A 100 22.98 3.14 -31.65
C MET A 100 22.44 4.05 -32.75
N PRO A 101 21.19 3.88 -33.20
CA PRO A 101 20.56 4.86 -34.05
C PRO A 101 20.60 6.22 -33.33
N GLN A 102 21.49 7.10 -33.78
CA GLN A 102 21.50 8.54 -33.45
C GLN A 102 20.37 9.26 -34.19
N THR A 103 19.30 8.55 -34.58
CA THR A 103 18.04 9.21 -34.84
C THR A 103 17.64 9.84 -33.54
N LEU A 104 17.70 11.18 -33.49
CA LEU A 104 17.18 11.96 -32.38
C LEU A 104 15.88 11.28 -31.93
N PRO A 105 15.70 11.00 -30.63
CA PRO A 105 14.36 10.64 -30.14
C PRO A 105 13.39 11.66 -30.75
N PRO A 106 12.19 11.22 -31.21
CA PRO A 106 11.17 12.15 -31.66
C PRO A 106 11.10 13.31 -30.67
N PRO A 107 10.94 14.57 -31.13
CA PRO A 107 10.98 15.75 -30.27
C PRO A 107 10.16 15.44 -29.02
N MET A 108 10.81 15.55 -27.85
CA MET A 108 10.30 15.08 -26.55
C MET A 108 8.78 15.09 -26.56
N ARG A 109 8.15 13.91 -26.61
CA ARG A 109 6.74 13.84 -26.27
C ARG A 109 6.68 14.44 -24.87
N ASP A 110 5.97 15.55 -24.71
CA ASP A 110 5.55 15.99 -23.39
C ASP A 110 4.98 14.72 -22.73
N LEU A 111 5.62 14.28 -21.65
CA LEU A 111 5.24 13.03 -20.97
C LEU A 111 3.72 13.09 -20.74
N GLU A 112 3.02 12.00 -21.04
CA GLU A 112 1.58 11.95 -20.83
C GLU A 112 1.26 12.22 -19.34
N GLU A 113 0.11 12.82 -19.03
CA GLU A 113 -0.25 13.15 -17.65
C GLU A 113 -0.12 11.92 -16.73
N GLY A 114 0.67 12.04 -15.65
CA GLY A 114 0.90 10.94 -14.72
C GLY A 114 1.97 9.92 -15.15
N GLU A 115 2.57 10.04 -16.34
CA GLU A 115 3.60 9.11 -16.83
C GLU A 115 4.84 9.12 -15.94
N ALA A 116 5.29 10.29 -15.49
CA ALA A 116 6.48 10.40 -14.64
C ALA A 116 6.29 9.69 -13.29
N ALA A 117 5.13 9.85 -12.67
CA ALA A 117 4.76 9.13 -11.46
C ALA A 117 4.65 7.63 -11.70
N ARG A 118 4.05 7.18 -12.81
CA ARG A 118 3.94 5.74 -13.14
C ARG A 118 5.30 5.10 -13.35
N ILE A 119 6.22 5.77 -14.04
CA ILE A 119 7.60 5.29 -14.25
C ILE A 119 8.30 5.14 -12.90
N LEU A 120 8.22 6.14 -12.02
CA LEU A 120 8.83 6.10 -10.69
C LEU A 120 8.21 5.01 -9.79
N ILE A 121 6.88 4.87 -9.78
CA ILE A 121 6.22 3.79 -9.03
C ILE A 121 6.66 2.43 -9.58
N ALA A 122 6.82 2.30 -10.90
CA ALA A 122 7.30 1.07 -11.52
C ALA A 122 8.77 0.79 -11.16
N SER A 123 9.67 1.79 -11.12
CA SER A 123 11.07 1.57 -10.72
C SER A 123 11.17 1.06 -9.28
N ILE A 124 10.40 1.66 -8.36
CA ILE A 124 10.33 1.24 -6.94
C ILE A 124 9.81 -0.19 -6.81
N ARG A 125 8.71 -0.55 -7.49
CA ARG A 125 8.14 -1.92 -7.42
C ARG A 125 9.07 -3.00 -7.95
N HIS A 126 9.94 -2.67 -8.90
CA HIS A 126 10.94 -3.60 -9.45
C HIS A 126 12.28 -3.54 -8.70
N GLY A 127 12.39 -2.80 -7.59
CA GLY A 127 13.62 -2.66 -6.82
C GLY A 127 14.76 -1.93 -7.55
N ARG A 128 14.46 -1.22 -8.65
CA ARG A 128 15.44 -0.42 -9.39
C ARG A 128 15.73 0.92 -8.72
N GLU A 129 14.82 1.33 -7.85
CA GLU A 129 14.90 2.58 -7.12
C GLU A 129 14.40 2.33 -5.69
N ASN A 130 15.04 2.94 -4.70
CA ASN A 130 14.66 2.82 -3.30
C ASN A 130 14.49 4.22 -2.73
N LEU A 131 13.25 4.72 -2.72
CA LEU A 131 12.89 5.99 -2.10
C LEU A 131 12.12 5.70 -0.81
N GLU A 132 12.52 6.39 0.26
CA GLU A 132 11.74 6.43 1.49
C GLU A 132 10.41 7.14 1.23
N LEU A 133 9.38 6.80 2.03
CA LEU A 133 8.04 7.35 1.86
C LEU A 133 8.00 8.88 1.94
N ASP A 134 8.84 9.47 2.81
CA ASP A 134 8.99 10.93 2.92
C ASP A 134 9.53 11.56 1.63
N GLN A 135 10.51 10.91 0.99
CA GLN A 135 11.09 11.38 -0.28
C GLN A 135 10.08 11.29 -1.41
N LEU A 136 9.30 10.21 -1.43
CA LEU A 136 8.22 10.01 -2.40
C LEU A 136 7.14 11.09 -2.25
N SER A 137 6.74 11.41 -1.01
CA SER A 137 5.79 12.49 -0.72
C SER A 137 6.35 13.86 -1.07
N GLN A 138 7.64 14.10 -0.84
CA GLN A 138 8.29 15.34 -1.25
C GLN A 138 8.28 15.48 -2.78
N ARG A 139 8.51 14.39 -3.52
CA ARG A 139 8.44 14.38 -4.98
C ARG A 139 7.01 14.67 -5.48
N ALA A 140 6.00 14.10 -4.82
CA ALA A 140 4.60 14.40 -5.08
C ALA A 140 4.31 15.90 -4.88
N HIS A 141 4.82 16.49 -3.80
CA HIS A 141 4.67 17.92 -3.53
C HIS A 141 5.33 18.79 -4.62
N THR A 142 6.52 18.40 -5.09
CA THR A 142 7.17 19.07 -6.22
C THR A 142 6.32 19.00 -7.49
N PHE A 143 5.75 17.83 -7.83
CA PHE A 143 4.86 17.73 -8.98
C PHE A 143 3.63 18.63 -8.86
N GLN A 144 3.06 18.76 -7.65
CA GLN A 144 1.94 19.65 -7.42
C GLN A 144 2.32 21.12 -7.65
N GLN A 145 3.48 21.57 -7.16
CA GLN A 145 4.00 22.92 -7.41
C GLN A 145 4.31 23.19 -8.90
N GLU A 146 4.67 22.15 -9.65
CA GLU A 146 4.88 22.20 -11.10
C GLU A 146 3.57 22.17 -11.91
N GLY A 147 2.41 22.08 -11.25
CA GLY A 147 1.10 21.93 -11.92
C GLY A 147 0.83 20.53 -12.49
N LYS A 148 1.70 19.56 -12.21
CA LYS A 148 1.54 18.15 -12.60
C LYS A 148 0.66 17.42 -11.59
N THR A 149 -0.61 17.83 -11.51
CA THR A 149 -1.58 17.35 -10.52
C THR A 149 -1.80 15.84 -10.59
N THR A 150 -1.87 15.26 -11.79
CA THR A 150 -2.01 13.81 -11.99
C THR A 150 -0.81 13.03 -11.44
N ASP A 151 0.43 13.48 -11.70
CA ASP A 151 1.63 12.86 -11.16
C ASP A 151 1.69 12.97 -9.63
N ALA A 152 1.38 14.14 -9.09
CA ALA A 152 1.32 14.39 -7.65
C ALA A 152 0.32 13.45 -6.96
N TYR A 153 -0.91 13.37 -7.49
CA TYR A 153 -1.96 12.50 -6.96
C TYR A 153 -1.53 11.04 -6.93
N LEU A 154 -0.94 10.53 -8.02
CA LEU A 154 -0.48 9.14 -8.08
C LEU A 154 0.62 8.84 -7.06
N LEU A 155 1.57 9.75 -6.86
CA LEU A 155 2.63 9.57 -5.86
C LEU A 155 2.10 9.68 -4.43
N TYR A 156 1.24 10.66 -4.13
CA TYR A 156 0.59 10.73 -2.82
C TYR A 156 -0.21 9.45 -2.54
N PHE A 157 -0.98 8.97 -3.51
CA PHE A 157 -1.73 7.72 -3.40
C PHE A 157 -0.83 6.52 -3.12
N PHE A 158 0.27 6.39 -3.86
CA PHE A 158 1.22 5.31 -3.67
C PHE A 158 1.91 5.36 -2.29
N ALA A 159 2.31 6.55 -1.83
CA ALA A 159 2.92 6.75 -0.51
C ALA A 159 1.92 6.48 0.62
N ALA A 160 0.70 7.02 0.52
CA ALA A 160 -0.37 6.82 1.51
C ALA A 160 -0.72 5.34 1.67
N ARG A 161 -0.84 4.60 0.56
CA ARG A 161 -1.10 3.14 0.60
C ARG A 161 0.01 2.33 1.27
N GLN A 162 1.21 2.88 1.37
CA GLN A 162 2.33 2.28 2.10
C GLN A 162 2.42 2.75 3.56
N GLY A 163 1.46 3.55 4.03
CA GLY A 163 1.38 4.02 5.41
C GLY A 163 1.87 5.45 5.64
N HIS A 164 2.20 6.20 4.59
CA HIS A 164 2.69 7.57 4.76
C HIS A 164 1.55 8.52 5.18
N ALA A 165 1.54 8.90 6.47
CA ALA A 165 0.46 9.65 7.08
C ALA A 165 0.22 11.02 6.45
N ASN A 166 1.28 11.77 6.11
CA ASN A 166 1.13 13.10 5.50
C ASN A 166 0.56 13.02 4.08
N SER A 167 0.90 11.99 3.29
CA SER A 167 0.28 11.81 1.97
C SER A 167 -1.19 11.41 2.10
N ALA A 168 -1.53 10.55 3.07
CA ALA A 168 -2.91 10.23 3.37
C ALA A 168 -3.70 11.50 3.79
N LEU A 169 -3.12 12.38 4.61
CA LEU A 169 -3.73 13.66 4.96
C LEU A 169 -4.01 14.53 3.71
N ILE A 170 -3.07 14.61 2.77
CA ILE A 170 -3.23 15.39 1.54
C ILE A 170 -4.36 14.81 0.68
N LEU A 171 -4.41 13.50 0.48
CA LEU A 171 -5.52 12.85 -0.23
C LEU A 171 -6.85 13.05 0.49
N GLY A 172 -6.84 13.07 1.82
CA GLY A 172 -8.01 13.40 2.62
C GLY A 172 -8.53 14.79 2.31
N LYS A 173 -7.65 15.80 2.28
CA LYS A 173 -7.98 17.19 1.94
C LYS A 173 -8.55 17.34 0.52
N MET A 174 -7.97 16.64 -0.45
CA MET A 174 -8.47 16.62 -1.85
C MET A 174 -9.89 16.05 -1.96
N ASN A 175 -10.32 15.21 -1.01
CA ASN A 175 -11.65 14.61 -1.02
C ASN A 175 -12.62 15.29 -0.04
N ASP A 176 -12.15 16.21 0.80
CA ASP A 176 -12.90 16.82 1.88
C ASP A 176 -13.65 18.06 1.37
N PRO A 177 -15.00 18.11 1.47
CA PRO A 177 -15.78 19.27 1.03
C PRO A 177 -15.34 20.61 1.63
N ALA A 178 -14.74 20.61 2.82
CA ALA A 178 -14.31 21.83 3.50
C ALA A 178 -12.96 22.37 2.97
N THR A 179 -12.18 21.55 2.26
CA THR A 179 -10.85 21.95 1.75
C THR A 179 -10.66 21.72 0.26
N PHE A 180 -11.60 21.05 -0.41
CA PHE A 180 -11.57 20.81 -1.84
C PHE A 180 -11.56 22.11 -2.63
N ASP A 181 -10.72 22.15 -3.66
CA ASP A 181 -10.57 23.28 -4.57
C ASP A 181 -10.57 22.79 -6.02
N ALA A 182 -11.66 23.08 -6.73
CA ALA A 182 -11.86 22.65 -8.12
C ALA A 182 -10.85 23.25 -9.10
N ASP A 183 -10.16 24.35 -8.76
CA ASP A 183 -9.16 24.98 -9.62
C ASP A 183 -7.79 24.31 -9.50
N THR A 184 -7.53 23.61 -8.39
CA THR A 184 -6.21 23.04 -8.09
C THR A 184 -6.21 21.52 -7.91
N ASP A 185 -7.36 20.91 -7.61
CA ASP A 185 -7.50 19.46 -7.45
C ASP A 185 -7.77 18.75 -8.78
N ILE A 186 -7.33 17.49 -8.87
CA ILE A 186 -7.58 16.61 -10.04
C ILE A 186 -8.98 15.98 -10.03
N LEU A 187 -9.70 16.08 -8.91
CA LEU A 187 -11.03 15.48 -8.76
C LEU A 187 -12.10 16.46 -9.21
N GLU A 188 -13.14 15.96 -9.90
CA GLU A 188 -14.26 16.80 -10.35
C GLU A 188 -15.10 17.35 -9.19
N ARG A 189 -15.11 16.66 -8.06
CA ARG A 189 -15.89 16.98 -6.85
C ARG A 189 -15.29 16.29 -5.63
N PRO A 190 -15.54 16.80 -4.42
CA PRO A 190 -15.12 16.12 -3.20
C PRO A 190 -15.88 14.79 -3.01
N ASP A 191 -15.27 13.87 -2.27
CA ASP A 191 -15.88 12.63 -1.80
C ASP A 191 -15.65 12.47 -0.29
N PRO A 192 -16.61 12.90 0.56
CA PRO A 192 -16.51 12.79 2.01
C PRO A 192 -16.18 11.37 2.51
N THR A 193 -16.59 10.34 1.78
CA THR A 193 -16.31 8.93 2.12
C THR A 193 -14.83 8.63 1.99
N GLN A 194 -14.20 9.14 0.93
CA GLN A 194 -12.77 8.99 0.70
C GLN A 194 -11.97 9.87 1.66
N ALA A 195 -12.45 11.09 1.96
CA ALA A 195 -11.85 11.95 2.99
C ALA A 195 -11.80 11.22 4.34
N PHE A 196 -12.90 10.62 4.77
CA PHE A 196 -12.97 9.83 6.00
C PHE A 196 -11.93 8.71 6.03
N LYS A 197 -11.83 7.91 4.96
CA LYS A 197 -10.85 6.82 4.87
C LYS A 197 -9.41 7.31 4.97
N TRP A 198 -9.07 8.36 4.23
CA TRP A 198 -7.71 8.88 4.18
C TRP A 198 -7.30 9.57 5.49
N TYR A 199 -8.20 10.37 6.08
CA TYR A 199 -7.92 10.94 7.40
C TYR A 199 -7.85 9.87 8.48
N SER A 200 -8.69 8.83 8.44
CA SER A 200 -8.60 7.69 9.37
C SER A 200 -7.26 6.97 9.26
N MET A 201 -6.77 6.75 8.04
CA MET A 201 -5.44 6.20 7.80
C MET A 201 -4.34 7.11 8.37
N ALA A 202 -4.38 8.41 8.09
CA ALA A 202 -3.38 9.37 8.59
C ALA A 202 -3.39 9.46 10.14
N ALA A 203 -4.58 9.50 10.74
CA ALA A 203 -4.76 9.52 12.20
C ALA A 203 -4.27 8.22 12.85
N GLY A 204 -4.57 7.07 12.23
CA GLY A 204 -4.10 5.74 12.68
C GLY A 204 -2.57 5.59 12.62
N ASN A 205 -1.91 6.35 11.73
CA ASN A 205 -0.45 6.45 11.66
C ASN A 205 0.13 7.59 12.51
N GLY A 206 -0.65 8.14 13.45
CA GLY A 206 -0.18 9.07 14.49
C GLY A 206 -0.20 10.55 14.12
N LEU A 207 -0.81 10.95 12.99
CA LEU A 207 -0.89 12.35 12.60
C LEU A 207 -2.05 13.06 13.31
N SER A 208 -1.74 13.91 14.28
CA SER A 208 -2.74 14.64 15.07
C SER A 208 -3.62 15.57 14.23
N GLU A 209 -3.06 16.21 13.19
CA GLU A 209 -3.85 17.05 12.28
C GLU A 209 -5.01 16.27 11.65
N ALA A 210 -4.80 14.99 11.31
CA ALA A 210 -5.85 14.16 10.71
C ALA A 210 -7.01 13.88 11.67
N GLN A 211 -6.76 13.82 12.99
CA GLN A 211 -7.83 13.68 13.99
C GLN A 211 -8.70 14.94 14.03
N THR A 212 -8.07 16.12 13.98
CA THR A 212 -8.80 17.39 13.87
C THR A 212 -9.64 17.44 12.60
N ARG A 213 -9.07 17.00 11.47
CA ARG A 213 -9.80 16.93 10.19
C ARG A 213 -10.98 15.96 10.22
N LEU A 214 -10.84 14.80 10.86
CA LEU A 214 -11.96 13.87 11.07
C LEU A 214 -13.10 14.52 11.86
N ALA A 215 -12.78 15.25 12.93
CA ALA A 215 -13.79 15.97 13.70
C ALA A 215 -14.52 17.03 12.84
N THR A 216 -13.77 17.84 12.09
CA THR A 216 -14.36 18.83 11.18
C THR A 216 -15.22 18.18 10.08
N LEU A 217 -14.77 17.06 9.53
CA LEU A 217 -15.52 16.30 8.53
C LEU A 217 -16.83 15.76 9.12
N HIS A 218 -16.79 15.23 10.35
CA HIS A 218 -17.99 14.79 11.07
C HIS A 218 -19.00 15.93 11.24
N ASP A 219 -18.57 17.08 11.75
CA ASP A 219 -19.44 18.25 11.95
C ASP A 219 -20.08 18.73 10.64
N THR A 220 -19.30 18.71 9.55
CA THR A 220 -19.78 19.07 8.20
C THR A 220 -20.83 18.08 7.70
N LEU A 221 -20.61 16.78 7.94
CA LEU A 221 -21.56 15.73 7.58
C LEU A 221 -22.85 15.82 8.40
N GLU A 222 -22.78 16.14 9.70
CA GLU A 222 -23.97 16.35 10.52
C GLU A 222 -24.84 17.48 9.97
N GLN A 223 -24.23 18.60 9.59
CA GLN A 223 -24.94 19.72 8.97
C GLN A 223 -25.56 19.32 7.63
N ALA A 224 -24.81 18.64 6.77
CA ALA A 224 -25.32 18.15 5.48
C ALA A 224 -26.48 17.16 5.67
N ALA A 225 -26.36 16.23 6.61
CA ALA A 225 -27.39 15.24 6.94
C ALA A 225 -28.66 15.90 7.47
N ALA A 226 -28.54 16.93 8.32
CA ALA A 226 -29.65 17.73 8.82
C ALA A 226 -30.36 18.50 7.69
N ASN A 227 -29.62 18.89 6.65
CA ASN A 227 -30.16 19.51 5.44
C ASN A 227 -30.74 18.49 4.43
N GLY A 228 -30.74 17.19 4.78
CA GLY A 228 -31.34 16.13 3.96
C GLY A 228 -30.38 15.46 2.99
N ASP A 229 -29.07 15.63 3.13
CA ASP A 229 -28.08 14.91 2.30
C ASP A 229 -28.07 13.41 2.64
N PRO A 230 -28.49 12.53 1.72
CA PRO A 230 -28.54 11.09 1.97
C PRO A 230 -27.16 10.44 2.02
N GLN A 231 -26.16 11.00 1.34
CA GLN A 231 -24.78 10.51 1.41
C GLN A 231 -24.20 10.80 2.78
N ALA A 232 -24.40 12.02 3.30
CA ALA A 232 -23.94 12.38 4.64
C ALA A 232 -24.58 11.52 5.72
N GLN A 233 -25.91 11.30 5.65
CA GLN A 233 -26.63 10.40 6.55
C GLN A 233 -26.06 8.98 6.53
N ARG A 234 -25.80 8.42 5.35
CA ARG A 234 -25.22 7.08 5.21
C ARG A 234 -23.80 6.98 5.77
N LEU A 235 -22.99 8.02 5.57
CA LEU A 235 -21.61 8.02 6.06
C LEU A 235 -21.58 8.09 7.59
N LEU A 236 -22.41 8.95 8.20
CA LEU A 236 -22.53 9.05 9.66
C LEU A 236 -23.00 7.74 10.31
N LEU A 237 -23.90 6.98 9.67
CA LEU A 237 -24.33 5.67 10.16
C LEU A 237 -23.19 4.64 10.22
N ASN A 238 -22.17 4.81 9.38
CA ASN A 238 -21.01 3.92 9.29
C ASN A 238 -19.74 4.54 9.89
N TRP A 239 -19.88 5.58 10.71
CA TRP A 239 -18.76 6.30 11.32
C TRP A 239 -18.21 5.51 12.52
N GLN A 240 -17.20 4.68 12.27
CA GLN A 240 -16.48 3.88 13.28
C GLN A 240 -14.98 3.90 13.03
#